data_AF-A0A672KP50-F1
#
_entry.id   AF-A0A672KP50-F1
#
_cell.length_a   1.000
_cell.length_b   1.000
_cell.length_c   1.000
_cell.angle_alpha   90.00
_cell.angle_beta   90.00
_cell.angle_gamma   90.00
#
_symmetry.space_group_name_H-M   'P 1'
#
loop_
_entity.id
_entity.type
_entity.pdbx_description
1 polymer ?
#
loop_
_entity_poly.entity_id
_entity_poly.type
_entity_poly.pdbx_seq_one_letter_code
_entity_poly.pdbx_strand_id
1 'polypeptide(L)'
;NVTACDVAIQALTKQGYYVLKKMHYCCNYTGPLFYCNYYDIAEEQHKVEQAELVIFQFPLYWFSIPADKKAILSFTNGGTESMFQPDGIHGDFNVALWPLQNGVLRFCGFQVLASRSSGVQHSPPDVRNAMLDAWQERLNSVFAEKPLSFAPTKHFDLTFQG
;
A
#
# COMPACT_ATOMS: atom_id res chain seq x y z
N ASN A 1 22.97 -16.34 -11.25
CA ASN A 1 22.20 -16.86 -10.09
C ASN A 1 20.72 -16.83 -10.43
N VAL A 2 20.06 -17.99 -10.40
CA VAL A 2 18.60 -18.12 -10.65
C VAL A 2 17.86 -17.51 -9.45
N THR A 3 16.90 -16.62 -9.69
CA THR A 3 16.11 -15.99 -8.62
C THR A 3 14.86 -16.81 -8.27
N ALA A 4 14.27 -16.61 -7.09
CA ALA A 4 13.00 -17.23 -6.72
C ALA A 4 11.87 -16.92 -7.73
N CYS A 5 11.90 -15.71 -8.32
CA CYS A 5 10.98 -15.33 -9.38
C CYS A 5 11.19 -16.16 -10.66
N ASP A 6 12.44 -16.46 -11.02
CA ASP A 6 12.74 -17.28 -12.20
C ASP A 6 12.29 -18.74 -12.00
N VAL A 7 12.39 -19.26 -10.77
CA VAL A 7 11.87 -20.60 -10.41
C VAL A 7 10.34 -20.64 -10.48
N ALA A 8 9.66 -19.63 -9.94
CA ALA A 8 8.21 -19.54 -9.98
C ALA A 8 7.66 -19.46 -11.41
N ILE A 9 8.29 -18.63 -12.26
CA ILE A 9 7.95 -18.53 -13.68
C ILE A 9 8.15 -19.88 -14.37
N GLN A 10 9.31 -20.52 -14.19
CA GLN A 10 9.58 -21.81 -14.82
C GLN A 10 8.60 -22.91 -14.37
N ALA A 11 8.23 -22.94 -13.10
CA ALA A 11 7.30 -23.94 -12.57
C ALA A 11 5.86 -23.75 -13.08
N LEU A 12 5.39 -22.51 -13.19
CA LEU A 12 4.04 -22.18 -13.67
C LEU A 12 3.94 -22.33 -15.18
N THR A 13 4.94 -21.87 -15.94
CA THR A 13 4.97 -22.08 -17.39
C THR A 13 5.04 -23.56 -17.77
N LYS A 14 5.77 -24.40 -17.02
CA LYS A 14 5.79 -25.86 -17.25
C LYS A 14 4.42 -26.53 -17.06
N GLN A 15 3.53 -25.92 -16.29
CA GLN A 15 2.16 -26.40 -16.06
C GLN A 15 1.16 -25.83 -17.09
N GLY A 16 1.63 -25.06 -18.07
CA GLY A 16 0.80 -24.48 -19.14
C GLY A 16 0.25 -23.09 -18.84
N TYR A 17 0.61 -22.48 -17.70
CA TYR A 17 0.14 -21.14 -17.34
C TYR A 17 0.94 -20.05 -18.07
N TYR A 18 0.22 -19.02 -18.52
CA TYR A 18 0.83 -17.79 -19.02
C TYR A 18 1.23 -16.90 -17.84
N VAL A 19 2.51 -16.50 -17.78
CA VAL A 19 3.07 -15.78 -16.62
C VAL A 19 3.54 -14.40 -17.03
N LEU A 20 2.93 -13.37 -16.45
CA LEU A 20 3.33 -11.97 -16.61
C LEU A 20 4.25 -11.55 -15.45
N LYS A 21 5.52 -11.25 -15.75
CA LYS A 21 6.50 -10.76 -14.76
C LYS A 21 6.61 -9.23 -14.84
N LYS A 22 6.21 -8.51 -13.80
CA LYS A 22 6.57 -7.10 -13.60
C LYS A 22 7.55 -6.99 -12.43
N MET A 23 8.77 -6.53 -12.71
CA MET A 23 9.81 -6.36 -11.70
C MET A 23 9.84 -4.88 -11.28
N HIS A 24 9.46 -4.59 -10.04
CA HIS A 24 9.44 -3.21 -9.54
C HIS A 24 10.84 -2.78 -9.06
N TYR A 25 11.76 -2.59 -10.01
CA TYR A 25 13.02 -1.86 -9.80
C TYR A 25 13.19 -0.84 -10.90
N CYS A 26 12.60 0.33 -10.74
CA CYS A 26 12.95 1.49 -11.56
C CYS A 26 12.90 2.74 -10.68
N CYS A 27 13.84 2.82 -9.76
CA CYS A 27 14.44 4.09 -9.37
C CYS A 27 15.88 4.02 -9.85
N ASN A 28 16.14 4.45 -11.09
CA ASN A 28 17.51 4.68 -11.53
C ASN A 28 17.98 5.95 -10.82
N TYR A 29 18.95 5.82 -9.91
CA TYR A 29 19.58 6.95 -9.24
C TYR A 29 20.56 7.59 -10.21
N THR A 30 20.14 8.62 -10.92
CA THR A 30 21.02 9.49 -11.71
C THR A 30 20.80 10.95 -11.27
N GLY A 31 21.40 11.32 -10.14
CA GLY A 31 21.45 12.72 -9.66
C GLY A 31 20.29 13.16 -8.75
N PRO A 32 20.15 14.48 -8.49
CA PRO A 32 19.26 15.04 -7.46
C PRO A 32 17.76 15.07 -7.84
N LEU A 33 17.37 14.48 -8.97
CA LEU A 33 15.97 14.46 -9.43
C LEU A 33 15.47 13.02 -9.51
N PHE A 34 14.45 12.71 -8.72
CA PHE A 34 13.71 11.45 -8.79
C PHE A 34 12.77 11.49 -9.99
N TYR A 35 13.05 10.70 -11.03
CA TYR A 35 12.05 10.39 -12.07
C TYR A 35 11.35 9.09 -11.69
N CYS A 36 10.09 9.18 -11.26
CA CYS A 36 9.18 8.04 -11.30
C CYS A 36 8.63 7.97 -12.73
N ASN A 37 8.92 6.87 -13.44
CA ASN A 37 8.26 6.60 -14.72
C ASN A 37 6.73 6.62 -14.50
N TYR A 38 6.01 7.33 -15.36
CA TYR A 38 4.55 7.40 -15.34
C TYR A 38 3.98 5.97 -15.49
N TYR A 39 3.24 5.49 -14.49
CA TYR A 39 2.61 4.18 -14.53
C TYR A 39 1.32 4.27 -15.33
N ASP A 40 1.16 3.43 -16.34
CA ASP A 40 -0.13 3.27 -17.01
C ASP A 40 -1.04 2.38 -16.14
N ILE A 41 -1.95 3.03 -15.42
CA ILE A 41 -2.88 2.35 -14.51
C ILE A 41 -3.80 1.40 -15.28
N ALA A 42 -4.21 1.77 -16.50
CA ALA A 42 -5.11 0.94 -17.30
C ALA A 42 -4.42 -0.35 -17.75
N GLU A 43 -3.15 -0.28 -18.12
CA GLU A 43 -2.36 -1.46 -18.47
C GLU A 43 -2.18 -2.41 -17.27
N GLU A 44 -1.90 -1.88 -16.07
CA GLU A 44 -1.72 -2.71 -14.89
C GLU A 44 -3.05 -3.30 -14.37
N GLN A 45 -4.17 -2.58 -14.48
CA GLN A 45 -5.50 -3.11 -14.19
C GLN A 45 -5.88 -4.26 -15.13
N HIS A 46 -5.59 -4.11 -16.43
CA HIS A 46 -5.86 -5.16 -17.41
C HIS A 46 -5.13 -6.47 -17.10
N LYS A 47 -3.89 -6.40 -16.59
CA LYS A 47 -3.11 -7.58 -16.17
C LYS A 47 -3.75 -8.30 -14.98
N VAL A 48 -4.32 -7.55 -14.04
CA VAL A 48 -5.02 -8.12 -12.87
C VAL A 48 -6.34 -8.74 -13.30
N GLU A 49 -7.09 -8.08 -14.18
CA GLU A 49 -8.36 -8.60 -14.72
C GLU A 49 -8.19 -9.92 -15.46
N GLN A 50 -7.06 -10.11 -16.15
CA GLN A 50 -6.75 -11.33 -16.89
C GLN A 50 -6.08 -12.44 -16.06
N ALA A 51 -5.68 -12.15 -14.81
CA ALA A 51 -4.94 -13.10 -13.99
C ALA A 51 -5.87 -14.00 -13.17
N GLU A 52 -5.73 -15.32 -13.33
CA GLU A 52 -6.38 -16.30 -12.44
C GLU A 52 -5.65 -16.45 -11.09
N LEU A 53 -4.37 -16.06 -11.04
CA LEU A 53 -3.52 -16.07 -9.85
C LEU A 53 -2.52 -14.92 -9.91
N VAL A 54 -2.48 -14.09 -8.86
CA VAL A 54 -1.52 -12.98 -8.72
C VAL A 54 -0.53 -13.30 -7.59
N ILE A 55 0.75 -13.41 -7.92
CA ILE A 55 1.84 -13.67 -6.95
C ILE A 55 2.65 -12.40 -6.74
N PHE A 56 2.54 -11.82 -5.54
CA PHE A 56 3.36 -10.69 -5.13
C PHE A 56 4.70 -11.19 -4.57
N GLN A 57 5.74 -11.21 -5.41
CA GLN A 57 7.10 -11.55 -5.00
C GLN A 57 7.94 -10.28 -4.94
N PHE A 58 8.19 -9.79 -3.74
CA PHE A 58 9.19 -8.77 -3.47
C PHE A 58 10.24 -9.36 -2.52
N PRO A 59 11.50 -8.92 -2.59
CA PRO A 59 12.44 -9.21 -1.51
C PRO A 59 11.91 -8.58 -0.24
N LEU A 60 11.73 -9.41 0.80
CA LEU A 60 11.64 -8.96 2.17
C LEU A 60 13.05 -8.47 2.54
N TYR A 61 13.36 -7.22 2.23
CA TYR A 61 14.58 -6.60 2.73
C TYR A 61 14.39 -6.33 4.21
N TRP A 62 14.89 -7.24 5.03
CA TRP A 62 15.46 -6.86 6.31
C TRP A 62 16.50 -5.75 6.06
N PHE A 63 16.25 -4.58 6.66
CA PHE A 63 17.20 -3.48 6.91
C PHE A 63 17.55 -2.43 5.85
N SER A 64 16.94 -2.37 4.66
CA SER A 64 17.23 -1.24 3.74
C SER A 64 16.06 -0.82 2.83
N ILE A 65 15.15 0.03 3.33
CA ILE A 65 14.17 0.86 2.59
C ILE A 65 14.08 2.20 3.35
N PRO A 66 13.99 3.36 2.68
CA PRO A 66 14.55 4.61 3.18
C PRO A 66 13.90 5.02 4.49
N ALA A 67 14.73 5.10 5.52
CA ALA A 67 14.44 5.93 6.68
C ALA A 67 13.89 7.26 6.17
N ASP A 68 12.81 7.74 6.80
CA ASP A 68 12.18 9.05 6.57
C ASP A 68 11.13 9.16 5.45
N LYS A 69 10.67 8.05 4.84
CA LYS A 69 9.51 8.13 3.92
C LYS A 69 8.17 7.99 4.65
N LYS A 70 7.20 8.81 4.23
CA LYS A 70 5.80 8.76 4.67
C LYS A 70 4.96 7.88 3.74
N ALA A 71 4.03 7.13 4.32
CA ALA A 71 3.07 6.32 3.58
C ALA A 71 1.64 6.65 4.04
N ILE A 72 0.70 6.71 3.09
CA ILE A 72 -0.72 6.96 3.35
C ILE A 72 -1.54 5.92 2.59
N LEU A 73 -2.60 5.41 3.23
CA LEU A 73 -3.58 4.55 2.57
C LEU A 73 -4.84 5.37 2.26
N SER A 74 -5.35 5.27 1.04
CA SER A 74 -6.58 5.94 0.60
C SER A 74 -7.50 4.91 -0.04
N PHE A 75 -8.73 4.80 0.45
CA PHE A 75 -9.72 3.82 0.01
C PHE A 75 -11.01 4.50 -0.42
N THR A 76 -11.68 3.91 -1.39
CA THR A 76 -13.08 4.17 -1.69
C THR A 76 -13.90 2.97 -1.29
N ASN A 77 -15.09 3.20 -0.77
CA ASN A 77 -16.00 2.13 -0.37
C ASN A 77 -17.46 2.52 -0.66
N GLY A 78 -18.36 1.55 -0.51
CA GLY A 78 -19.81 1.75 -0.71
C GLY A 78 -20.57 2.17 0.55
N GLY A 79 -19.97 2.03 1.73
CA GLY A 79 -20.57 2.36 3.01
C GLY A 79 -20.48 3.85 3.36
N THR A 80 -21.30 4.26 4.32
CA THR A 80 -21.20 5.60 4.91
C THR A 80 -20.16 5.60 6.03
N GLU A 81 -19.66 6.77 6.41
CA GLU A 81 -18.68 6.92 7.49
C GLU A 81 -19.17 6.31 8.81
N SER A 82 -20.47 6.43 9.11
CA SER A 82 -21.09 5.86 10.31
C SER A 82 -20.97 4.33 10.39
N MET A 83 -20.88 3.63 9.26
CA MET A 83 -20.79 2.17 9.24
C MET A 83 -19.45 1.65 9.75
N PHE A 84 -18.40 2.49 9.72
CA PHE A 84 -17.03 2.14 10.10
C PHE A 84 -16.57 2.80 11.42
N GLN A 85 -17.51 3.35 12.19
CA GLN A 85 -17.25 3.80 13.56
C GLN A 85 -17.09 2.59 14.49
N PRO A 86 -16.53 2.76 15.70
CA PRO A 86 -16.35 1.66 16.65
C PRO A 86 -17.62 0.86 16.98
N ASP A 87 -18.77 1.52 16.95
CA ASP A 87 -20.12 0.95 17.13
C ASP A 87 -20.88 0.72 15.81
N GLY A 88 -20.24 1.02 14.67
CA GLY A 88 -20.80 0.82 13.34
C GLY A 88 -20.91 -0.65 12.96
N ILE A 89 -21.78 -0.96 12.00
CA ILE A 89 -22.05 -2.34 11.57
C ILE A 89 -20.82 -3.07 10.99
N HIS A 90 -19.83 -2.34 10.48
CA HIS A 90 -18.56 -2.89 10.01
C HIS A 90 -17.43 -2.77 11.05
N GLY A 91 -17.70 -2.16 12.20
CA GLY A 91 -16.74 -1.90 13.27
C GLY A 91 -15.71 -0.82 12.93
N ASP A 92 -14.85 -0.52 13.91
CA ASP A 92 -13.81 0.50 13.78
C ASP A 92 -12.88 0.21 12.60
N PHE A 93 -12.86 1.13 11.63
CA PHE A 93 -11.98 1.04 10.47
C PHE A 93 -10.51 0.86 10.81
N ASN A 94 -10.04 1.42 11.93
CA ASN A 94 -8.64 1.31 12.36
C ASN A 94 -8.26 -0.12 12.70
N VAL A 95 -9.20 -0.93 13.21
CA VAL A 95 -8.97 -2.36 13.48
C VAL A 95 -8.73 -3.10 12.17
N ALA A 96 -9.56 -2.84 11.15
CA ALA A 96 -9.42 -3.45 9.84
C ALA A 96 -8.10 -3.06 9.13
N LEU A 97 -7.63 -1.84 9.35
CA LEU A 97 -6.40 -1.33 8.73
C LEU A 97 -5.12 -1.70 9.47
N TRP A 98 -5.20 -2.16 10.72
CA TRP A 98 -4.03 -2.46 11.54
C TRP A 98 -3.03 -3.44 10.89
N PRO A 99 -3.44 -4.56 10.25
CA PRO A 99 -2.50 -5.47 9.59
C PRO A 99 -1.70 -4.80 8.48
N LEU A 100 -2.31 -3.89 7.71
CA LEU A 100 -1.62 -3.16 6.64
C LEU A 100 -0.73 -2.06 7.19
N GLN A 101 -1.26 -1.23 8.10
CA GLN A 101 -0.53 -0.11 8.68
C GLN A 101 0.65 -0.56 9.55
N ASN A 102 0.41 -1.45 10.52
CA ASN A 102 1.44 -1.92 11.44
C ASN A 102 2.22 -3.13 10.89
N GLY A 103 1.51 -4.11 10.33
CA GLY A 103 2.10 -5.38 9.91
C GLY A 103 2.89 -5.30 8.59
N VAL A 104 2.59 -4.32 7.73
CA VAL A 104 3.29 -4.14 6.45
C VAL A 104 4.06 -2.82 6.43
N LEU A 105 3.37 -1.68 6.46
CA LEU A 105 4.02 -0.38 6.25
C LEU A 105 5.02 -0.04 7.37
N ARG A 106 4.56 -0.10 8.61
CA ARG A 106 5.42 0.20 9.77
C ARG A 106 6.50 -0.85 9.96
N PHE A 107 6.19 -2.13 9.74
CA PHE A 107 7.19 -3.21 9.74
C PHE A 107 8.35 -2.90 8.77
N CYS A 108 8.03 -2.34 7.61
CA CYS A 108 9.00 -1.89 6.61
C CYS A 108 9.65 -0.52 6.90
N GLY A 109 9.39 0.11 8.05
CA GLY A 109 10.05 1.36 8.48
C GLY A 109 9.39 2.66 8.02
N PHE A 110 8.21 2.63 7.40
CA PHE A 110 7.52 3.85 6.99
C PHE A 110 6.97 4.66 8.16
N GLN A 111 6.96 5.99 8.00
CA GLN A 111 6.14 6.90 8.78
C GLN A 111 4.68 6.84 8.26
N VAL A 112 3.85 6.02 8.89
CA VAL A 112 2.47 5.79 8.41
C VAL A 112 1.57 6.97 8.80
N LEU A 113 0.92 7.61 7.84
CA LEU A 113 -0.06 8.68 8.06
C LEU A 113 -1.47 8.10 8.22
N ALA A 114 -2.38 8.89 8.81
CA ALA A 114 -3.77 8.50 8.98
C ALA A 114 -4.42 8.16 7.63
N SER A 115 -5.07 7.00 7.55
CA SER A 115 -5.72 6.57 6.32
C SER A 115 -6.96 7.41 6.01
N ARG A 116 -7.30 7.52 4.72
CA ARG A 116 -8.54 8.15 4.25
C ARG A 116 -9.45 7.08 3.67
N SER A 117 -10.73 7.18 3.97
CA SER A 117 -11.79 6.34 3.41
C SER A 117 -12.91 7.23 2.89
N SER A 118 -13.37 7.00 1.66
CA SER A 118 -14.42 7.79 1.02
C SER A 118 -15.58 6.92 0.56
N GLY A 119 -16.78 7.17 1.07
CA GLY A 119 -18.03 6.51 0.64
C GLY A 119 -18.56 7.10 -0.67
N VAL A 120 -18.14 6.59 -1.82
CA VAL A 120 -18.41 7.23 -3.13
C VAL A 120 -19.67 6.75 -3.83
N GLN A 121 -20.13 5.52 -3.53
CA GLN A 121 -21.18 4.83 -4.29
C GLN A 121 -22.53 5.55 -4.28
N HIS A 122 -22.88 6.19 -3.16
CA HIS A 122 -24.17 6.87 -2.97
C HIS A 122 -24.04 8.40 -2.90
N SER A 123 -22.83 8.93 -3.14
CA SER A 123 -22.55 10.36 -3.03
C SER A 123 -22.94 11.11 -4.30
N PRO A 124 -23.73 12.20 -4.23
CA PRO A 124 -24.02 13.09 -5.35
C PRO A 124 -22.77 13.71 -6.00
N PRO A 125 -22.82 14.20 -7.26
CA PRO A 125 -21.66 14.74 -7.96
C PRO A 125 -20.92 15.88 -7.24
N ASP A 126 -21.66 16.82 -6.66
CA ASP A 126 -21.13 17.93 -5.85
C ASP A 126 -20.39 17.43 -4.61
N VAL A 127 -20.94 16.43 -3.92
CA VAL A 127 -20.30 15.78 -2.77
C VAL A 127 -19.01 15.06 -3.18
N ARG A 128 -19.00 14.36 -4.32
CA ARG A 128 -17.79 13.70 -4.83
C ARG A 128 -16.70 14.71 -5.19
N ASN A 129 -17.07 15.85 -5.78
CA ASN A 129 -16.13 16.93 -6.07
C ASN A 129 -15.53 17.51 -4.78
N ALA A 130 -16.35 17.78 -3.76
CA ALA A 130 -15.86 18.23 -2.46
C ALA A 130 -14.93 17.21 -1.79
N MET A 131 -15.17 15.90 -1.96
CA MET A 131 -14.25 14.85 -1.48
C MET A 131 -12.88 14.90 -2.16
N LEU A 132 -12.84 15.23 -3.45
CA LEU A 132 -11.61 15.40 -4.22
C LEU A 132 -10.88 16.68 -3.81
N ASP A 133 -11.59 17.80 -3.66
CA ASP A 133 -11.03 19.08 -3.21
C ASP A 133 -10.38 18.93 -1.83
N ALA A 134 -11.09 18.32 -0.87
CA ALA A 134 -10.56 18.05 0.47
C ALA A 134 -9.37 17.08 0.45
N TRP A 135 -9.31 16.17 -0.53
CA TRP A 135 -8.15 15.30 -0.70
C TRP A 135 -6.94 16.07 -1.25
N GLN A 136 -7.15 16.92 -2.24
CA GLN A 136 -6.12 17.79 -2.81
C GLN A 136 -5.56 18.74 -1.75
N GLU A 137 -6.42 19.37 -0.94
CA GLU A 137 -6.02 20.25 0.15
C GLU A 137 -5.12 19.52 1.16
N ARG A 138 -5.51 18.30 1.55
CA ARG A 138 -4.69 17.46 2.43
C ARG A 138 -3.33 17.16 1.80
N LEU A 139 -3.31 16.76 0.53
CA LEU A 139 -2.08 16.43 -0.19
C LEU A 139 -1.10 17.61 -0.29
N ASN A 140 -1.58 18.85 -0.32
CA ASN A 140 -0.72 20.04 -0.32
C ASN A 140 0.13 20.18 0.95
N SER A 141 -0.29 19.57 2.07
CA SER A 141 0.40 19.65 3.37
C SER A 141 0.81 18.29 3.93
N VAL A 142 0.63 17.20 3.17
CA VAL A 142 0.78 15.80 3.64
C VAL A 142 2.16 15.49 4.22
N PHE A 143 3.21 16.13 3.71
CA PHE A 143 4.57 15.92 4.22
C PHE A 143 4.79 16.54 5.61
N ALA A 144 3.99 17.52 6.02
CA ALA A 144 4.03 18.10 7.36
C ALA A 144 3.19 17.31 8.38
N GLU A 145 2.30 16.41 7.93
CA GLU A 145 1.41 15.66 8.82
C GLU A 145 2.18 14.81 9.83
N LYS A 146 1.70 14.78 11.08
CA LYS A 146 2.23 13.89 12.09
C LYS A 146 1.86 12.43 11.77
N PRO A 147 2.81 11.49 11.73
CA PRO A 147 2.51 10.08 11.55
C PRO A 147 1.72 9.49 12.73
N LEU A 148 1.03 8.38 12.46
CA LEU A 148 0.40 7.53 13.46
C LEU A 148 1.45 7.02 14.46
N SER A 149 1.00 6.86 15.71
CA SER A 149 1.84 6.36 16.79
C SER A 149 1.69 4.84 16.93
N PHE A 150 2.81 4.14 17.05
CA PHE A 150 2.88 2.71 17.27
C PHE A 150 3.81 2.41 18.43
N ALA A 151 3.63 1.27 19.11
CA ALA A 151 4.49 0.86 20.21
C ALA A 151 5.96 0.73 19.76
N PRO A 152 6.90 1.52 20.30
CA PRO A 152 8.32 1.46 19.93
C PRO A 152 8.92 0.06 20.13
N THR A 153 9.79 -0.38 19.21
CA THR A 153 10.47 -1.68 19.30
C THR A 153 11.29 -1.83 20.59
N LYS A 154 11.87 -0.72 21.08
CA LYS A 154 12.60 -0.67 22.37
C LYS A 154 11.76 -1.06 23.61
N HIS A 155 10.44 -1.19 23.48
CA HIS A 155 9.57 -1.66 24.57
C HIS A 155 9.46 -3.20 24.62
N PHE A 156 10.08 -3.91 23.67
CA PHE A 156 9.96 -5.36 23.55
C PHE A 156 11.34 -6.02 23.64
N ASP A 157 11.40 -7.20 24.24
CA ASP A 157 12.56 -8.07 24.16
C ASP A 157 12.57 -8.76 22.79
N LEU A 158 13.63 -8.50 22.01
CA LEU A 158 13.82 -9.05 20.67
C LEU A 158 14.86 -10.16 20.64
N THR A 159 15.26 -10.67 21.81
CA THR A 159 16.16 -11.81 21.91
C THR A 159 15.40 -13.11 21.67
N PHE A 160 15.97 -13.99 20.88
CA PHE A 160 15.45 -15.34 20.69
C PHE A 160 16.25 -16.27 21.62
N GLN A 161 15.55 -17.00 22.49
CA GLN A 161 16.18 -18.08 23.26
C GLN A 161 16.32 -19.30 22.34
N GLY A 162 17.56 -19.57 21.92
CA GLY A 162 17.97 -20.77 21.21
C GLY A 162 18.68 -21.75 22.13
#